data_AF-A0A9D0TEX2-F1
#
_entry.id   AF-A0A9D0TEX2-F1
#
_cell.length_a   1.000
_cell.length_b   1.000
_cell.length_c   1.000
_cell.angle_alpha   90.00
_cell.angle_beta   90.00
_cell.angle_gamma   90.00
#
_symmetry.space_group_name_H-M   'P 1'
#
loop_
_entity.id
_entity.type
_entity.pdbx_description
1 polymer ?
#
loop_
_entity_poly.entity_id
_entity_poly.type
_entity_poly.pdbx_seq_one_letter_code
_entity_poly.pdbx_strand_id
1 'polypeptide(L)'
;MQFSAQAVQETTDGNNRNARIYVGDNQVRLEYYKGELLMAEVYDMKNRRVLLMVPQQETYLERSLPEGGMINPMLPPGDSNPCLHVPQATCRKLAQEPLFGRDADKWEMRVKQKGRELVSLHWMDDERHMPLREQWPDGTVSELRPLGEERLDGRPVERWEKKTTYPDGRITLSTQWYDPELQIAVREELADGKFRALRDIRVEPQPVQLFEVPAGYRQLESIPAGATRREPPPAPPAH
;
A
#
# COMPACT_ATOMS: atom_id res chain seq x y z
N MET A 1 9.69 9.81 6.59
CA MET A 1 9.64 10.64 5.37
C MET A 1 8.23 11.21 5.26
N GLN A 2 8.08 12.46 4.82
CA GLN A 2 6.76 13.10 4.67
C GLN A 2 6.61 13.62 3.25
N PHE A 3 5.42 13.45 2.66
CA PHE A 3 5.14 13.94 1.32
C PHE A 3 3.64 14.12 1.07
N SER A 4 3.31 14.82 0.00
CA SER A 4 1.96 14.85 -0.58
C SER A 4 2.01 14.45 -2.05
N ALA A 5 0.90 13.90 -2.57
CA ALA A 5 0.78 13.53 -3.97
C ALA A 5 -0.68 13.48 -4.42
N GLN A 6 -0.90 13.40 -5.72
CA GLN A 6 -2.16 12.99 -6.33
C GLN A 6 -2.12 11.49 -6.62
N ALA A 7 -2.97 10.71 -5.98
CA ALA A 7 -3.18 9.31 -6.32
C ALA A 7 -4.18 9.22 -7.48
N VAL A 8 -3.79 8.53 -8.55
CA VAL A 8 -4.60 8.28 -9.75
C VAL A 8 -4.69 6.78 -9.97
N GLN A 9 -5.91 6.29 -10.19
CA GLN A 9 -6.16 4.90 -10.55
C GLN A 9 -7.12 4.81 -11.73
N GLU A 10 -6.75 4.04 -12.74
CA GLU A 10 -7.65 3.69 -13.83
C GLU A 10 -8.38 2.38 -13.49
N THR A 11 -9.72 2.39 -13.57
CA THR A 11 -10.55 1.19 -13.33
C THR A 11 -11.07 0.60 -14.64
N THR A 12 -11.58 -0.64 -14.59
CA THR A 12 -12.15 -1.37 -15.75
C THR A 12 -13.25 -0.62 -16.48
N ASP A 13 -13.90 0.33 -15.80
CA ASP A 13 -15.04 1.07 -16.33
C ASP A 13 -14.60 2.34 -17.08
N GLY A 14 -13.29 2.54 -17.26
CA GLY A 14 -12.70 3.74 -17.87
C GLY A 14 -12.75 4.98 -16.97
N ASN A 15 -13.20 4.82 -15.73
CA ASN A 15 -13.28 5.91 -14.76
C ASN A 15 -11.94 6.07 -14.05
N ASN A 16 -11.33 7.24 -14.20
CA ASN A 16 -10.17 7.64 -13.40
C ASN A 16 -10.63 8.01 -11.99
N ARG A 17 -10.12 7.30 -10.99
CA ARG A 17 -10.28 7.66 -9.59
C ARG A 17 -9.10 8.50 -9.16
N ASN A 18 -9.39 9.67 -8.61
CA ASN A 18 -8.41 10.61 -8.12
C ASN A 18 -8.58 10.81 -6.61
N ALA A 19 -7.47 10.86 -5.89
CA ALA A 19 -7.42 11.30 -4.51
C ALA A 19 -6.19 12.19 -4.29
N ARG A 20 -6.24 13.05 -3.28
CA ARG A 20 -5.02 13.64 -2.71
C ARG A 20 -4.57 12.80 -1.54
N ILE A 21 -3.27 12.58 -1.44
CA ILE A 21 -2.67 11.90 -0.32
C ILE A 21 -1.69 12.82 0.40
N TYR A 22 -1.72 12.75 1.73
CA TYR A 22 -0.75 13.40 2.61
C TYR A 22 -0.19 12.35 3.55
N VAL A 23 1.13 12.21 3.57
CA VAL A 23 1.86 11.23 4.37
C VAL A 23 2.66 11.98 5.42
N GLY A 24 2.27 11.82 6.68
CA GLY A 24 3.01 12.28 7.86
C GLY A 24 3.86 11.15 8.46
N ASP A 25 4.44 11.37 9.63
CA ASP A 25 5.33 10.37 10.26
C ASP A 25 4.60 9.08 10.65
N ASN A 26 3.38 9.20 11.16
CA ASN A 26 2.56 8.08 11.64
C ASN A 26 1.09 8.20 11.20
N GLN A 27 0.81 9.11 10.27
CA GLN A 27 -0.52 9.34 9.77
C GLN A 27 -0.53 9.40 8.25
N VAL A 28 -1.61 8.92 7.67
CA VAL A 28 -1.93 9.16 6.25
C VAL A 28 -3.32 9.73 6.14
N ARG A 29 -3.45 10.79 5.35
CA ARG A 29 -4.73 11.37 4.96
C ARG A 29 -4.98 11.11 3.49
N LEU A 30 -6.15 10.59 3.17
CA LEU A 30 -6.67 10.52 1.81
C LEU A 30 -7.88 11.45 1.68
N GLU A 31 -7.87 12.30 0.66
CA GLU A 31 -9.00 13.14 0.29
C GLU A 31 -9.53 12.73 -1.08
N TYR A 32 -10.82 12.43 -1.19
CA TYR A 32 -11.43 12.01 -2.44
C TYR A 32 -12.91 12.38 -2.48
N TYR A 33 -13.47 12.49 -3.67
CA TYR A 33 -14.89 12.75 -3.85
C TYR A 33 -15.70 11.45 -3.90
N LYS A 34 -16.82 11.43 -3.20
CA LYS A 34 -17.85 10.39 -3.30
C LYS A 34 -19.16 11.06 -3.72
N GLY A 35 -19.46 11.01 -5.02
CA GLY A 35 -20.45 11.92 -5.61
C GLY A 35 -19.94 13.35 -5.46
N GLU A 36 -20.75 14.24 -4.88
CA GLU A 36 -20.39 15.64 -4.64
C GLU A 36 -19.74 15.87 -3.25
N LEU A 37 -19.74 14.86 -2.38
CA LEU A 37 -19.20 14.97 -1.04
C LEU A 37 -17.68 14.75 -1.06
N LEU A 38 -16.95 15.67 -0.43
CA LEU A 38 -15.53 15.47 -0.15
C LEU A 38 -15.43 14.58 1.08
N MET A 39 -14.70 13.48 0.95
CA MET A 39 -14.36 12.59 2.03
C MET A 39 -12.91 12.83 2.39
N ALA A 40 -12.61 12.96 3.68
CA ALA A 40 -11.25 12.95 4.19
C ALA A 40 -11.10 11.80 5.19
N GLU A 41 -10.28 10.81 4.86
CA GLU A 41 -9.99 9.66 5.71
C GLU A 41 -8.57 9.80 6.28
N VAL A 42 -8.44 9.78 7.60
CA VAL A 42 -7.14 9.83 8.29
C VAL A 42 -6.89 8.51 8.99
N TYR A 43 -5.83 7.84 8.59
CA TYR A 43 -5.25 6.66 9.22
C TYR A 43 -4.22 7.12 10.24
N ASP A 44 -4.55 7.06 11.53
CA ASP A 44 -3.69 7.51 12.63
C ASP A 44 -3.12 6.29 13.36
N MET A 45 -1.92 5.86 12.94
CA MET A 45 -1.26 4.67 13.47
C MET A 45 -0.80 4.87 14.90
N LYS A 46 -0.42 6.12 15.25
CA LYS A 46 0.01 6.49 16.60
C LYS A 46 -1.10 6.29 17.62
N ASN A 47 -2.33 6.71 17.29
CA ASN A 47 -3.48 6.59 18.18
C ASN A 47 -4.38 5.38 17.86
N ARG A 48 -3.97 4.51 16.94
CA ARG A 48 -4.69 3.29 16.54
C ARG A 48 -6.15 3.53 16.10
N ARG A 49 -6.39 4.60 15.34
CA ARG A 49 -7.73 5.00 14.91
C ARG A 49 -7.80 5.40 13.44
N VAL A 50 -9.01 5.38 12.90
CA VAL A 50 -9.37 5.93 11.60
C VAL A 50 -10.42 7.02 11.79
N LEU A 51 -10.16 8.21 11.26
CA LEU A 51 -11.11 9.32 11.24
C LEU A 51 -11.69 9.42 9.83
N LEU A 52 -13.01 9.30 9.71
CA LEU A 52 -13.73 9.54 8.46
C LEU A 52 -14.48 10.86 8.58
N MET A 53 -14.00 11.89 7.89
CA MET A 53 -14.55 13.25 7.93
C MET A 53 -15.34 13.58 6.66
N VAL A 54 -16.42 14.34 6.83
CA VAL A 54 -17.21 14.94 5.75
C VAL A 54 -17.15 16.47 5.93
N PRO A 55 -16.15 17.15 5.33
CA PRO A 55 -15.87 18.54 5.65
C PRO A 55 -17.04 19.50 5.40
N GLN A 56 -17.82 19.29 4.33
CA GLN A 56 -18.99 20.13 4.02
C GLN A 56 -20.08 20.07 5.09
N GLN A 57 -20.10 19.02 5.92
CA GLN A 57 -21.10 18.83 6.96
C GLN A 57 -20.54 19.08 8.36
N GLU A 58 -19.23 19.37 8.49
CA GLU A 58 -18.53 19.48 9.78
C GLU A 58 -18.83 18.27 10.68
N THR A 59 -18.79 17.07 10.09
CA THR A 59 -19.02 15.82 10.81
C THR A 59 -17.87 14.85 10.61
N TYR A 60 -17.70 13.97 11.58
CA TYR A 60 -16.75 12.87 11.47
C TYR A 60 -17.24 11.61 12.18
N LEU A 61 -16.69 10.47 11.79
CA LEU A 61 -16.81 9.22 12.51
C LEU A 61 -15.41 8.75 12.89
N GLU A 62 -15.23 8.34 14.14
CA GLU A 62 -14.02 7.68 14.61
C GLU A 62 -14.24 6.18 14.68
N ARG A 63 -13.23 5.40 14.25
CA ARG A 63 -13.22 3.95 14.32
C ARG A 63 -11.87 3.47 14.85
N SER A 64 -11.86 2.37 15.59
CA SER A 64 -10.62 1.67 15.90
C SER A 64 -10.01 1.08 14.63
N LEU A 65 -8.68 1.12 14.51
CA LEU A 65 -7.99 0.34 13.49
C LEU A 65 -8.20 -1.16 13.79
N PRO A 66 -8.52 -2.00 12.78
CA PRO A 66 -8.73 -3.43 12.98
C PRO A 66 -7.56 -4.11 13.71
N GLU A 67 -7.87 -5.05 14.60
CA GLU A 67 -6.85 -5.94 15.18
C GLU A 67 -6.20 -6.75 14.05
N GLY A 68 -4.87 -6.67 13.95
CA GLY A 68 -4.12 -7.15 12.78
C GLY A 68 -3.37 -6.04 12.04
N GLY A 69 -3.60 -4.77 12.41
CA GLY A 69 -2.77 -3.62 12.04
C GLY A 69 -2.64 -3.43 10.54
N MET A 70 -3.49 -2.59 9.92
CA MET A 70 -3.15 -2.11 8.59
C MET A 70 -1.83 -1.33 8.70
N ILE A 71 -0.74 -1.93 8.24
CA ILE A 71 0.47 -1.19 7.94
C ILE A 71 0.09 -0.23 6.83
N ASN A 72 0.37 1.05 7.07
CA ASN A 72 0.18 2.08 6.08
C ASN A 72 1.00 1.70 4.84
N PRO A 73 0.37 1.38 3.70
CA PRO A 73 1.08 0.92 2.51
C PRO A 73 1.92 2.04 1.86
N MET A 74 1.93 3.23 2.44
CA MET A 74 2.70 4.39 1.99
C MET A 74 3.88 4.73 2.89
N LEU A 75 4.01 4.05 4.03
CA LEU A 75 5.22 4.16 4.83
C LEU A 75 6.17 3.07 4.37
N PRO A 76 7.42 3.41 4.08
CA PRO A 76 8.36 2.42 3.61
C PRO A 76 8.59 1.36 4.68
N PRO A 77 8.69 0.08 4.29
CA PRO A 77 9.07 -0.98 5.21
C PRO A 77 10.41 -0.65 5.85
N GLY A 78 10.47 -0.70 7.18
CA GLY A 78 11.70 -0.45 7.93
C GLY A 78 12.55 -1.69 8.18
N ASP A 79 12.08 -2.87 7.75
CA ASP A 79 12.72 -4.17 8.01
C ASP A 79 12.23 -5.20 6.98
N SER A 80 13.10 -6.11 6.56
CA SER A 80 12.87 -7.13 5.52
C SER A 80 12.11 -8.36 6.04
N ASN A 81 11.74 -8.41 7.31
CA ASN A 81 10.98 -9.52 7.90
C ASN A 81 9.53 -9.53 7.39
N PRO A 82 9.10 -10.54 6.63
CA PRO A 82 7.78 -10.57 6.02
C PRO A 82 6.63 -10.67 7.04
N CYS A 83 6.91 -11.09 8.29
CA CYS A 83 5.90 -11.17 9.34
C CYS A 83 5.47 -9.82 9.91
N LEU A 84 6.18 -8.71 9.63
CA LEU A 84 5.78 -7.38 10.08
C LEU A 84 4.36 -7.04 9.65
N HIS A 85 3.95 -7.52 8.47
CA HIS A 85 2.65 -7.27 7.85
C HIS A 85 1.62 -8.36 8.13
N VAL A 86 1.99 -9.41 8.86
CA VAL A 86 1.10 -10.56 9.12
C VAL A 86 1.25 -10.99 10.60
N PRO A 87 0.56 -10.31 11.54
CA PRO A 87 0.76 -10.55 12.97
C PRO A 87 0.50 -11.99 13.45
N GLN A 88 -0.35 -12.71 12.72
CA GLN A 88 -0.66 -14.13 12.97
C GLN A 88 0.36 -15.11 12.40
N ALA A 89 1.39 -14.62 11.71
CA ALA A 89 2.40 -15.44 11.09
C ALA A 89 3.59 -15.67 12.04
N THR A 90 4.29 -16.78 11.82
CA THR A 90 5.61 -17.04 12.39
C THR A 90 6.62 -17.10 11.24
N CYS A 91 7.68 -16.29 11.33
CA CYS A 91 8.72 -16.22 10.30
C CYS A 91 10.05 -16.74 10.83
N ARG A 92 10.76 -17.47 9.98
CA ARG A 92 12.12 -17.94 10.25
C ARG A 92 13.00 -17.67 9.06
N LYS A 93 14.07 -16.89 9.27
CA LYS A 93 15.13 -16.72 8.28
C LYS A 93 15.80 -18.08 8.03
N LEU A 94 15.83 -18.49 6.77
CA LEU A 94 16.37 -19.77 6.32
C LEU A 94 17.82 -19.63 5.82
N ALA A 95 18.06 -18.59 5.03
CA ALA A 95 19.33 -18.34 4.35
C ALA A 95 19.42 -16.88 3.92
N GLN A 96 20.61 -16.46 3.53
CA GLN A 96 20.85 -15.26 2.73
C GLN A 96 21.44 -15.75 1.40
N GLU A 97 20.84 -15.34 0.28
CA GLU A 97 21.29 -15.77 -1.05
C GLU A 97 21.02 -14.67 -2.09
N PRO A 98 21.93 -14.49 -3.07
CA PRO A 98 21.71 -13.52 -4.12
C PRO A 98 20.58 -13.96 -5.05
N LEU A 99 19.67 -13.05 -5.37
CA LEU A 99 18.58 -13.26 -6.31
C LEU A 99 18.46 -12.06 -7.25
N PHE A 100 18.42 -12.32 -8.56
CA PHE A 100 18.35 -11.28 -9.60
C PHE A 100 19.44 -10.19 -9.48
N GLY A 101 20.63 -10.57 -9.01
CA GLY A 101 21.77 -9.66 -8.84
C GLY A 101 21.71 -8.80 -7.57
N ARG A 102 20.84 -9.14 -6.61
CA ARG A 102 20.64 -8.42 -5.35
C ARG A 102 20.74 -9.38 -4.17
N ASP A 103 21.23 -8.90 -3.03
CA ASP A 103 21.27 -9.68 -1.80
C ASP A 103 19.85 -9.81 -1.23
N ALA A 104 19.46 -11.05 -0.89
CA ALA A 104 18.14 -11.33 -0.39
C ALA A 104 18.14 -12.32 0.77
N ASP A 105 17.33 -12.02 1.77
CA ASP A 105 17.03 -12.92 2.86
C ASP A 105 15.88 -13.84 2.50
N LYS A 106 16.12 -15.15 2.58
CA LYS A 106 15.09 -16.16 2.42
C LYS A 106 14.41 -16.44 3.75
N TRP A 107 13.10 -16.30 3.79
CA TRP A 107 12.26 -16.53 4.95
C TRP A 107 11.26 -17.66 4.69
N GLU A 108 11.00 -18.47 5.72
CA GLU A 108 9.84 -19.33 5.81
C GLU A 108 8.78 -18.62 6.65
N MET A 109 7.60 -18.40 6.08
CA MET A 109 6.45 -17.84 6.78
C MET A 109 5.38 -18.91 6.97
N ARG A 110 4.95 -19.11 8.23
CA ARG A 110 3.89 -20.04 8.62
C ARG A 110 2.67 -19.28 9.12
N VAL A 111 1.50 -19.58 8.59
CA VAL A 111 0.22 -19.00 9.01
C VAL A 111 -0.77 -20.12 9.31
N LYS A 112 -1.48 -20.03 10.44
CA LYS A 112 -2.61 -20.94 10.74
C LYS A 112 -3.91 -20.35 10.22
N GLN A 113 -4.55 -21.03 9.29
CA GLN A 113 -5.84 -20.63 8.73
C GLN A 113 -6.82 -21.81 8.80
N LYS A 114 -7.96 -21.63 9.48
CA LYS A 114 -9.02 -22.66 9.63
C LYS A 114 -8.46 -24.02 10.12
N GLY A 115 -7.52 -24.00 11.06
CA GLY A 115 -6.90 -25.21 11.61
C GLY A 115 -5.83 -25.86 10.74
N ARG A 116 -5.59 -25.37 9.52
CA ARG A 116 -4.49 -25.81 8.65
C ARG A 116 -3.31 -24.85 8.78
N GLU A 117 -2.12 -25.42 8.89
CA GLU A 117 -0.88 -24.65 8.74
C GLU A 117 -0.55 -24.50 7.25
N LEU A 118 -0.36 -23.25 6.85
CA LEU A 118 0.06 -22.86 5.50
C LEU A 118 1.49 -22.35 5.60
N VAL A 119 2.35 -22.82 4.69
CA VAL A 119 3.76 -22.45 4.63
C VAL A 119 4.05 -21.79 3.30
N SER A 120 4.72 -20.64 3.34
CA SER A 120 5.18 -19.89 2.18
C SER A 120 6.66 -19.53 2.33
N LEU A 121 7.34 -19.32 1.21
CA LEU A 121 8.73 -18.88 1.18
C LEU A 121 8.80 -17.48 0.56
N HIS A 122 9.60 -16.61 1.16
CA HIS A 122 9.74 -15.21 0.77
C HIS A 122 11.21 -14.84 0.66
N TRP A 123 11.63 -14.27 -0.46
CA TRP A 123 12.98 -13.75 -0.67
C TRP A 123 12.88 -12.24 -0.64
N MET A 124 13.37 -11.64 0.43
CA MET A 124 13.20 -10.22 0.71
C MET A 124 14.48 -9.48 0.35
N ASP A 125 14.37 -8.46 -0.49
CA ASP A 125 15.51 -7.62 -0.86
C ASP A 125 16.07 -6.90 0.36
N ASP A 126 17.37 -6.97 0.58
CA ASP A 126 17.99 -6.38 1.77
C ASP A 126 18.00 -4.84 1.73
N GLU A 127 17.95 -4.24 0.53
CA GLU A 127 18.02 -2.78 0.35
C GLU A 127 16.64 -2.13 0.16
N ARG A 128 15.73 -2.80 -0.55
CA ARG A 128 14.38 -2.32 -0.89
C ARG A 128 13.30 -2.89 0.02
N HIS A 129 13.61 -3.94 0.78
CA HIS A 129 12.69 -4.63 1.67
C HIS A 129 11.40 -5.10 0.96
N MET A 130 11.49 -5.33 -0.36
CA MET A 130 10.42 -5.86 -1.20
C MET A 130 10.65 -7.36 -1.45
N PRO A 131 9.60 -8.17 -1.61
CA PRO A 131 9.75 -9.57 -1.97
C PRO A 131 10.20 -9.71 -3.44
N LEU A 132 11.47 -10.07 -3.65
CA LEU A 132 12.00 -10.45 -4.97
C LEU A 132 11.39 -11.75 -5.47
N ARG A 133 11.03 -12.66 -4.56
CA ARG A 133 10.31 -13.89 -4.90
C ARG A 133 9.42 -14.32 -3.76
N GLU A 134 8.25 -14.85 -4.11
CA GLU A 134 7.32 -15.47 -3.18
C GLU A 134 6.90 -16.83 -3.74
N GLN A 135 6.85 -17.84 -2.89
CA GLN A 135 6.27 -19.14 -3.19
C GLN A 135 5.16 -19.44 -2.20
N TRP A 136 3.95 -19.55 -2.72
CA TRP A 136 2.74 -19.73 -1.94
C TRP A 136 2.38 -21.21 -1.78
N PRO A 137 1.59 -21.57 -0.74
CA PRO A 137 1.23 -22.96 -0.47
C PRO A 137 0.40 -23.63 -1.57
N ASP A 138 -0.28 -22.85 -2.40
CA ASP A 138 -1.06 -23.35 -3.53
C ASP A 138 -0.19 -23.69 -4.76
N GLY A 139 1.10 -23.33 -4.73
CA GLY A 139 2.05 -23.47 -5.84
C GLY A 139 2.22 -22.20 -6.66
N THR A 140 1.50 -21.12 -6.36
CA THR A 140 1.70 -19.82 -7.00
C THR A 140 3.10 -19.30 -6.70
N VAL A 141 3.81 -18.84 -7.72
CA VAL A 141 5.14 -18.22 -7.59
C VAL A 141 5.10 -16.81 -8.17
N SER A 142 5.51 -15.83 -7.38
CA SER A 142 5.73 -14.45 -7.83
C SER A 142 7.22 -14.17 -7.87
N GLU A 143 7.71 -13.49 -8.91
CA GLU A 143 9.09 -13.01 -9.03
C GLU A 143 9.05 -11.53 -9.42
N LEU A 144 9.81 -10.69 -8.73
CA LEU A 144 9.97 -9.27 -8.99
C LEU A 144 11.42 -9.00 -9.41
N ARG A 145 11.61 -8.62 -10.67
CA ARG A 145 12.94 -8.48 -11.29
C ARG A 145 13.25 -7.02 -11.62
N PRO A 146 14.45 -6.53 -11.28
CA PRO A 146 14.86 -5.18 -11.68
C PRO A 146 15.09 -5.16 -13.18
N LEU A 147 14.59 -4.12 -13.84
CA LEU A 147 14.80 -3.86 -15.27
C LEU A 147 15.79 -2.71 -15.53
N GLY A 148 16.00 -1.85 -14.55
CA GLY A 148 16.97 -0.73 -14.62
C GLY A 148 16.42 0.56 -14.04
N GLU A 149 17.23 1.60 -14.10
CA GLU A 149 16.88 2.95 -13.67
C GLU A 149 16.28 3.76 -14.82
N GLU A 150 15.30 4.61 -14.50
CA GLU A 150 14.72 5.57 -15.44
C GLU A 150 14.21 6.83 -14.73
N ARG A 151 13.56 7.73 -15.47
CA ARG A 151 12.93 8.93 -14.93
C ARG A 151 11.44 8.93 -15.21
N LEU A 152 10.63 9.08 -14.17
CA LEU A 152 9.19 9.24 -14.24
C LEU A 152 8.82 10.62 -13.69
N ASP A 153 8.20 11.47 -14.52
CA ASP A 153 7.85 12.86 -14.17
C ASP A 153 9.01 13.66 -13.55
N GLY A 154 10.22 13.43 -14.06
CA GLY A 154 11.45 14.07 -13.60
C GLY A 154 12.10 13.44 -12.36
N ARG A 155 11.41 12.52 -11.67
CA ARG A 155 11.93 11.80 -10.50
C ARG A 155 12.73 10.56 -10.92
N PRO A 156 13.88 10.27 -10.30
CA PRO A 156 14.60 9.02 -10.52
C PRO A 156 13.81 7.84 -9.95
N VAL A 157 13.64 6.79 -10.74
CA VAL A 157 12.92 5.59 -10.34
C VAL A 157 13.63 4.35 -10.84
N GLU A 158 13.39 3.22 -10.18
CA GLU A 158 13.78 1.90 -10.63
C GLU A 158 12.56 1.22 -11.26
N ARG A 159 12.68 0.70 -12.48
CA ARG A 159 11.63 -0.08 -13.11
C ARG A 159 11.82 -1.56 -12.77
N TRP A 160 10.73 -2.21 -12.38
CA TRP A 160 10.70 -3.62 -12.02
C TRP A 160 9.55 -4.34 -12.73
N GLU A 161 9.76 -5.59 -13.13
CA GLU A 161 8.73 -6.47 -13.67
C GLU A 161 8.37 -7.54 -12.65
N LYS A 162 7.07 -7.66 -12.35
CA LYS A 162 6.51 -8.72 -11.54
C LYS A 162 5.88 -9.77 -12.44
N LYS A 163 6.37 -11.00 -12.35
CA LYS A 163 5.81 -12.18 -13.00
C LYS A 163 5.18 -13.10 -11.97
N THR A 164 3.89 -13.35 -12.08
CA THR A 164 3.20 -14.35 -11.25
C THR A 164 2.83 -15.57 -12.10
N THR A 165 3.28 -16.75 -11.69
CA THR A 165 2.94 -18.03 -12.31
C THR A 165 2.00 -18.80 -11.38
N TYR A 166 0.82 -19.14 -11.88
CA TYR A 166 -0.19 -19.88 -11.14
C TYR A 166 -0.04 -21.40 -11.34
N PRO A 167 -0.63 -22.23 -10.46
CA PRO A 167 -0.53 -23.69 -10.54
C PRO A 167 -1.13 -24.28 -11.82
N ASP A 168 -2.08 -23.59 -12.44
CA ASP A 168 -2.70 -23.96 -13.72
C ASP A 168 -1.82 -23.58 -14.94
N GLY A 169 -0.63 -23.02 -14.71
CA GLY A 169 0.29 -22.56 -15.75
C GLY A 169 -0.02 -21.16 -16.29
N ARG A 170 -1.10 -20.51 -15.82
CA ARG A 170 -1.39 -19.11 -16.19
C ARG A 170 -0.28 -18.21 -15.68
N ILE A 171 0.06 -17.19 -16.48
CA ILE A 171 1.05 -16.17 -16.12
C ILE A 171 0.37 -14.81 -16.16
N THR A 172 0.65 -13.96 -15.17
CA THR A 172 0.36 -12.53 -15.20
C THR A 172 1.65 -11.73 -15.05
N LEU A 173 1.70 -10.59 -15.74
CA LEU A 173 2.80 -9.64 -15.70
C LEU A 173 2.28 -8.29 -15.21
N SER A 174 3.01 -7.64 -14.33
CA SER A 174 2.83 -6.23 -14.01
C SER A 174 4.18 -5.52 -13.96
N THR A 175 4.16 -4.21 -14.16
CA THR A 175 5.36 -3.37 -14.08
C THR A 175 5.18 -2.38 -12.94
N GLN A 176 6.21 -2.17 -12.14
CA GLN A 176 6.22 -1.15 -11.09
C GLN A 176 7.42 -0.24 -11.21
N TRP A 177 7.22 1.03 -10.83
CA TRP A 177 8.26 2.04 -10.75
C TRP A 177 8.44 2.39 -9.28
N TYR A 178 9.59 2.01 -8.74
CA TYR A 178 9.96 2.23 -7.35
C TYR A 178 10.77 3.52 -7.25
N ASP A 179 10.39 4.41 -6.33
CA ASP A 179 11.13 5.64 -6.03
C ASP A 179 12.03 5.40 -4.80
N PRO A 180 13.36 5.36 -4.95
CA PRO A 180 14.27 5.10 -3.84
C PRO A 180 14.28 6.17 -2.75
N GLU A 181 13.91 7.41 -3.04
CA GLU A 181 13.82 8.49 -2.04
C GLU A 181 12.60 8.28 -1.15
N LEU A 182 11.45 7.93 -1.75
CA LEU A 182 10.22 7.66 -1.01
C LEU A 182 10.18 6.25 -0.42
N GLN A 183 10.99 5.35 -0.98
CA GLN A 183 11.03 3.92 -0.70
C GLN A 183 9.67 3.21 -0.93
N ILE A 184 8.94 3.62 -1.97
CA ILE A 184 7.64 3.06 -2.36
C ILE A 184 7.54 2.92 -3.87
N ALA A 185 6.63 2.06 -4.36
CA ALA A 185 6.19 2.14 -5.75
C ALA A 185 5.37 3.42 -5.98
N VAL A 186 5.76 4.23 -6.96
CA VAL A 186 5.06 5.46 -7.36
C VAL A 186 4.19 5.25 -8.59
N ARG A 187 4.37 4.15 -9.32
CA ARG A 187 3.48 3.70 -10.40
C ARG A 187 3.45 2.18 -10.46
N GLU A 188 2.30 1.61 -10.77
CA GLU A 188 2.11 0.21 -11.08
C GLU A 188 1.19 0.10 -12.31
N GLU A 189 1.60 -0.70 -13.29
CA GLU A 189 0.80 -1.11 -14.45
C GLU A 189 0.47 -2.59 -14.33
N LEU A 190 -0.81 -2.92 -14.28
CA LEU A 190 -1.34 -4.26 -14.09
C LEU A 190 -1.51 -4.98 -15.44
N ALA A 191 -1.59 -6.32 -15.38
CA ALA A 191 -1.71 -7.19 -16.55
C ALA A 191 -2.90 -6.87 -17.46
N ASP A 192 -3.95 -6.24 -16.93
CA ASP A 192 -5.17 -5.87 -17.66
C ASP A 192 -5.14 -4.45 -18.23
N GLY A 193 -3.96 -3.81 -18.25
CA GLY A 193 -3.75 -2.45 -18.76
C GLY A 193 -4.15 -1.35 -17.78
N LYS A 194 -4.71 -1.69 -16.61
CA LYS A 194 -4.98 -0.71 -15.55
C LYS A 194 -3.69 -0.21 -14.95
N PHE A 195 -3.73 0.98 -14.37
CA PHE A 195 -2.60 1.48 -13.59
C PHE A 195 -3.04 2.17 -12.30
N ARG A 196 -2.07 2.29 -11.40
CA ARG A 196 -2.10 3.14 -10.20
C ARG A 196 -0.85 3.99 -10.21
N ALA A 197 -0.96 5.27 -9.87
CA ALA A 197 0.18 6.17 -9.84
C ALA A 197 0.03 7.25 -8.78
N LEU A 198 1.17 7.72 -8.28
CA LEU A 198 1.32 8.96 -7.56
C LEU A 198 1.89 9.99 -8.54
N ARG A 199 1.22 11.14 -8.64
CA ARG A 199 1.63 12.30 -9.44
C ARG A 199 1.82 13.51 -8.55
N ASP A 200 2.48 14.53 -9.07
CA ASP A 200 2.69 15.80 -8.37
C ASP A 200 3.27 15.61 -6.95
N ILE A 201 4.18 14.64 -6.81
CA ILE A 201 4.80 14.29 -5.53
C ILE A 201 5.62 15.48 -5.02
N ARG A 202 5.34 15.91 -3.78
CA ARG A 202 6.09 16.95 -3.06
C ARG A 202 6.61 16.38 -1.75
N VAL A 203 7.93 16.27 -1.64
CA VAL A 203 8.61 15.78 -0.45
C VAL A 203 8.84 16.95 0.50
N GLU A 204 7.92 17.12 1.45
CA GLU A 204 7.95 18.21 2.41
C GLU A 204 7.19 17.84 3.69
N PRO A 205 7.54 18.45 4.84
CA PRO A 205 6.78 18.27 6.07
C PRO A 205 5.30 18.62 5.89
N GLN A 206 4.42 17.74 6.36
CA GLN A 206 2.98 17.89 6.34
C GLN A 206 2.50 18.59 7.63
N PRO A 207 1.65 19.63 7.52
CA PRO A 207 1.06 20.28 8.69
C PRO A 207 0.29 19.29 9.58
N VAL A 208 0.54 19.32 10.89
CA VAL A 208 -0.12 18.43 11.86
C VAL A 208 -1.64 18.52 11.82
N GLN A 209 -2.17 19.72 11.51
CA GLN A 209 -3.61 19.99 11.43
C GLN A 209 -4.29 19.20 10.30
N LEU A 210 -3.55 18.72 9.29
CA LEU A 210 -4.12 17.83 8.27
C LEU A 210 -4.60 16.51 8.87
N PHE A 211 -3.99 16.05 9.96
CA PHE A 211 -4.27 14.73 10.55
C PHE A 211 -5.19 14.80 11.78
N GLU A 212 -5.70 15.99 12.10
CA GLU A 212 -6.58 16.22 13.25
C GLU A 212 -8.01 16.53 12.79
N VAL A 213 -8.97 16.31 13.69
CA VAL A 213 -10.35 16.75 13.48
C VAL A 213 -10.40 18.28 13.70
N PRO A 214 -10.87 19.08 12.73
CA PRO A 214 -10.97 20.51 12.90
C PRO A 214 -11.96 20.89 14.02
N ALA A 215 -11.72 22.04 14.66
CA ALA A 215 -12.62 22.56 15.68
C ALA A 215 -14.04 22.76 15.13
N GLY A 216 -15.05 22.43 15.94
CA GLY A 216 -16.46 22.54 15.57
C GLY A 216 -17.07 21.30 14.92
N TYR A 217 -16.26 20.31 14.55
CA TYR A 217 -16.78 19.08 13.95
C TYR A 217 -17.55 18.25 14.98
N ARG A 218 -18.73 17.75 14.56
CA ARG A 218 -19.59 16.88 15.36
C ARG A 218 -19.28 15.41 15.08
N GLN A 219 -19.01 14.64 16.13
CA GLN A 219 -18.84 13.19 16.03
C GLN A 219 -20.20 12.52 15.77
N LEU A 220 -20.22 11.58 14.86
CA LEU A 220 -21.35 10.68 14.59
C LEU A 220 -21.09 9.34 15.27
N GLU A 221 -22.15 8.70 15.78
CA GLU A 221 -22.04 7.35 16.36
C GLU A 221 -22.04 6.24 15.30
N SER A 222 -22.59 6.52 14.11
CA SER A 222 -22.63 5.58 12.98
C SER A 222 -22.64 6.32 11.65
N ILE A 223 -22.26 5.62 10.58
CA ILE A 223 -22.40 6.13 9.22
C ILE A 223 -23.90 6.14 8.86
N PRO A 224 -24.49 7.27 8.44
CA PRO A 224 -25.86 7.30 7.93
C PRO A 224 -26.02 6.28 6.78
N ALA A 225 -27.15 5.57 6.72
CA ALA A 225 -27.38 4.43 5.83
C ALA A 225 -27.12 4.66 4.32
N GLY A 226 -26.94 5.91 3.86
CA GLY A 226 -26.53 6.25 2.49
C GLY A 226 -25.00 6.30 2.24
N ALA A 227 -24.18 6.24 3.29
CA ALA A 227 -22.73 6.28 3.18
C ALA A 227 -22.06 4.89 3.31
N THR A 228 -22.84 3.83 3.55
CA THR A 228 -22.36 2.43 3.58
C THR A 228 -22.14 1.86 2.18
N ARG A 229 -20.88 1.99 1.72
CA ARG A 229 -20.12 1.34 0.62
C ARG A 229 -20.76 1.12 -0.76
N ARG A 230 -19.98 1.47 -1.80
CA ARG A 230 -19.67 0.51 -2.87
C ARG A 230 -18.28 0.62 -3.53
N GLU A 231 -17.54 1.72 -3.38
CA GLU A 231 -16.18 1.78 -3.93
C GLU A 231 -15.15 2.30 -2.91
N PRO A 232 -14.03 1.59 -2.71
CA PRO A 232 -12.90 2.09 -1.94
C PRO A 232 -12.23 3.26 -2.68
N PRO A 233 -11.58 4.20 -1.96
CA PRO A 233 -10.74 5.21 -2.58
C PRO A 233 -9.68 4.56 -3.47
N PRO A 234 -9.10 5.30 -4.43
CA PRO A 234 -8.01 4.76 -5.24
C PRO A 234 -6.92 4.24 -4.31
N ALA A 235 -6.57 2.97 -4.48
CA ALA A 235 -5.49 2.37 -3.72
C ALA A 235 -4.18 2.89 -4.30
N PRO A 236 -3.22 3.32 -3.46
CA PRO A 236 -1.88 3.56 -3.95
C PRO A 236 -1.26 2.26 -4.50
N PRO A 237 -0.16 2.37 -5.28
CA PRO A 237 0.65 1.21 -5.61
C PRO A 237 1.06 0.45 -4.33
N ALA A 238 1.09 -0.88 -4.38
CA ALA A 238 1.50 -1.71 -3.25
C ALA A 238 3.03 -1.86 -3.18
N HIS A 239 3.53 -2.22 -1.99
CA HIS A 239 4.89 -2.73 -1.77
C HIS A 239 5.04 -4.20 -2.18
#